data_AF-A0A1T5FRQ3-F1
#
_entry.id   AF-A0A1T5FRQ3-F1
#
_cell.length_a   1.000
_cell.length_b   1.000
_cell.length_c   1.000
_cell.angle_alpha   90.00
_cell.angle_beta   90.00
_cell.angle_gamma   90.00
#
_symmetry.space_group_name_H-M   'P 1'
#
loop_
_entity.id
_entity.type
_entity.pdbx_description
1 polymer ?
#
loop_
_entity_poly.entity_id
_entity_poly.type
_entity_poly.pdbx_seq_one_letter_code
_entity_poly.pdbx_strand_id
1 'polypeptide(L)' 'RQAVTDLGAVQRFIKPHCPWTNGKAERFNRTLQTEWAYRQAFTSSTHRQAALAPWLQHYNTERIHTGIGTTPTTRVSPT' A
#
# COMPACT_ATOMS: atom_id res chain seq x y z
N ARG A 1 -1.29 4.51 20.69
CA ARG A 1 -2.67 4.49 21.23
C ARG A 1 -3.34 5.85 21.08
N GLN A 2 -2.72 6.96 21.51
CA GLN A 2 -3.29 8.31 21.36
C GLN A 2 -3.77 8.61 19.92
N ALA A 3 -2.89 8.47 18.92
CA ALA A 3 -3.27 8.69 17.51
C ALA A 3 -4.43 7.80 17.00
N VAL A 4 -4.60 6.59 17.55
CA VAL A 4 -5.72 5.69 17.18
C VAL A 4 -7.02 6.20 17.77
N THR A 5 -6.98 6.67 19.03
CA THR A 5 -8.10 7.31 19.71
C THR A 5 -8.50 8.61 19.02
N ASP A 6 -7.54 9.45 18.66
CA ASP A 6 -7.79 10.75 18.00
C ASP A 6 -8.50 10.57 16.64
N LEU A 7 -8.24 9.45 15.95
CA LEU A 7 -8.88 9.08 14.68
C LEU A 7 -10.21 8.34 14.85
N GLY A 8 -10.66 8.07 16.08
CA GLY A 8 -11.85 7.25 16.35
C GLY A 8 -11.72 5.79 15.86
N ALA A 9 -10.49 5.31 15.66
CA ALA A 9 -10.21 3.99 15.12
C ALA A 9 -10.05 2.94 16.22
N VAL A 10 -10.16 1.66 15.86
CA VAL A 10 -9.91 0.53 16.77
C VAL A 10 -8.68 -0.25 16.31
N GLN A 11 -7.66 -0.32 17.17
CA GLN A 11 -6.48 -1.15 16.90
C GLN A 11 -6.84 -2.63 16.98
N ARG A 12 -6.50 -3.40 15.94
CA ARG A 12 -6.68 -4.85 15.90
C ARG A 12 -5.35 -5.53 15.56
N PHE A 13 -5.06 -6.62 16.25
CA PHE A 13 -3.90 -7.47 15.96
C PHE A 13 -4.34 -8.74 15.23
N ILE A 14 -3.44 -9.27 14.41
CA ILE A 14 -3.64 -10.59 13.81
C ILE A 14 -3.54 -11.67 14.89
N LYS A 15 -4.22 -12.80 14.68
CA LYS A 15 -4.10 -13.96 15.57
C LYS A 15 -2.68 -14.55 15.46
N PRO A 16 -2.04 -14.96 16.57
CA PRO A 16 -0.76 -15.67 16.52
C PRO A 16 -0.82 -16.88 15.60
N HIS A 17 0.25 -17.11 14.84
CA HIS A 17 0.36 -18.19 13.84
C HIS A 17 -0.68 -18.11 12.71
N CYS A 18 -1.29 -16.94 12.47
CA CYS A 18 -2.23 -16.71 11.37
C CYS A 18 -1.77 -15.66 10.35
N PRO A 19 -0.59 -15.85 9.69
CA PRO A 19 -0.01 -14.85 8.79
C PRO A 19 -0.89 -14.54 7.57
N TRP A 20 -1.71 -15.50 7.12
CA TRP A 20 -2.59 -15.33 5.96
C TRP A 20 -3.58 -14.15 6.11
N THR A 21 -3.91 -13.75 7.34
CA THR A 21 -4.77 -12.58 7.60
C THR A 21 -4.16 -11.27 7.12
N ASN A 22 -2.83 -11.20 7.02
CA ASN A 22 -2.09 -10.04 6.55
C ASN A 22 -1.78 -10.08 5.03
N GLY A 23 -2.25 -11.13 4.32
CA GLY A 23 -1.86 -11.39 2.93
C GLY A 23 -2.14 -10.25 1.95
N LYS A 24 -3.16 -9.41 2.20
CA LYS A 24 -3.41 -8.19 1.39
C LYS A 24 -2.29 -7.17 1.52
N ALA A 25 -1.87 -6.86 2.76
CA ALA A 25 -0.79 -5.92 3.01
C ALA A 25 0.55 -6.48 2.52
N GLU A 26 0.79 -7.78 2.71
CA GLU A 26 1.99 -8.45 2.21
C GLU A 26 2.08 -8.42 0.68
N ARG A 27 0.96 -8.69 -0.02
CA ARG A 27 0.90 -8.59 -1.49
C ARG A 27 1.17 -7.16 -1.96
N PHE A 28 0.61 -6.15 -1.29
CA PHE A 28 0.90 -4.75 -1.57
C PHE A 28 2.38 -4.43 -1.37
N ASN A 29 2.95 -4.78 -0.22
CA ASN A 29 4.36 -4.52 0.12
C ASN A 29 5.34 -5.19 -0.86
N ARG A 30 5.03 -6.39 -1.35
CA ARG A 30 5.82 -7.02 -2.42
C ARG A 30 5.77 -6.20 -3.71
N THR A 31 4.58 -5.75 -4.10
CA THR A 31 4.40 -4.95 -5.32
C THR A 31 5.12 -3.60 -5.22
N LEU A 32 4.98 -2.92 -4.07
CA LEU A 32 5.70 -1.69 -3.74
C LEU A 32 7.23 -1.88 -3.83
N GLN A 33 7.74 -3.00 -3.32
CA GLN A 33 9.17 -3.29 -3.41
C GLN A 33 9.63 -3.49 -4.86
N THR A 34 8.92 -4.32 -5.62
CA THR A 34 9.29 -4.63 -7.02
C THR A 34 9.14 -3.42 -7.93
N GLU A 35 8.06 -2.65 -7.81
CA GLU A 35 7.70 -1.60 -8.77
C GLU A 35 8.18 -0.20 -8.37
N TRP A 36 8.49 0.03 -7.09
CA TRP A 36 9.01 1.32 -6.61
C TRP A 36 10.40 1.19 -5.99
N ALA A 37 10.55 0.40 -4.92
CA ALA A 37 11.78 0.43 -4.12
C ALA A 37 13.01 -0.07 -4.89
N TYR A 38 12.82 -1.11 -5.72
CA TYR A 38 13.89 -1.80 -6.46
C TYR A 38 13.76 -1.67 -7.98
N ARG A 39 12.82 -0.85 -8.46
CA ARG A 39 12.66 -0.59 -9.90
C ARG A 39 13.88 0.12 -10.50
N GLN A 40 14.59 0.92 -9.70
CA GLN A 40 15.79 1.63 -10.10
C GLN A 40 16.72 1.85 -8.91
N ALA A 41 18.00 2.10 -9.19
CA ALA A 41 18.94 2.54 -8.17
C ALA A 41 18.67 4.00 -7.79
N PHE A 42 18.50 4.27 -6.49
CA PHE A 42 18.39 5.63 -5.98
C PHE A 42 19.73 6.09 -5.41
N THR A 43 20.18 7.28 -5.81
CA THR A 43 21.43 7.89 -5.33
C THR A 43 21.27 8.72 -4.06
N SER A 44 20.03 9.00 -3.65
CA SER A 44 19.70 9.77 -2.44
C SER A 44 18.37 9.33 -1.83
N SER A 45 18.29 9.36 -0.50
CA SER A 45 17.05 9.09 0.25
C SER A 45 15.94 10.08 -0.12
N THR A 46 16.27 11.36 -0.29
CA THR A 46 15.30 12.41 -0.67
C THR A 46 14.68 12.11 -2.03
N HIS A 47 15.48 11.67 -3.01
CA HIS A 47 14.96 11.28 -4.32
C HIS A 47 14.05 10.05 -4.23
N ARG A 48 14.45 9.04 -3.44
CA ARG A 48 13.62 7.85 -3.19
C ARG A 48 12.27 8.21 -2.55
N GLN A 49 12.27 9.12 -1.58
CA GLN A 49 11.07 9.59 -0.91
C GLN A 49 10.15 10.36 -1.87
N ALA A 50 10.73 11.27 -2.68
CA ALA A 50 9.97 12.05 -3.66
C ALA A 50 9.31 11.16 -4.73
N ALA A 51 9.96 10.05 -5.11
CA ALA A 51 9.42 9.09 -6.08
C ALA A 51 8.24 8.25 -5.55
N LEU A 52 8.02 8.20 -4.23
CA LEU A 52 6.96 7.37 -3.63
C LEU A 52 5.56 7.92 -3.92
N ALA A 53 5.34 9.23 -3.76
CA ALA A 53 4.01 9.82 -3.94
C ALA A 53 3.47 9.66 -5.37
N PRO A 54 4.25 9.95 -6.44
CA PRO A 54 3.81 9.68 -7.82
C PRO A 54 3.51 8.20 -8.06
N TRP A 55 4.31 7.29 -7.49
CA TRP A 55 4.07 5.86 -7.63
C TRP A 55 2.76 5.43 -6.94
N LEU A 56 2.46 5.96 -5.75
CA LEU A 56 1.21 5.67 -5.04
C LEU A 56 -0.02 6.16 -5.81
N GLN A 57 0.08 7.32 -6.45
CA GLN A 57 -0.99 7.83 -7.32
C GLN A 57 -1.22 6.84 -8.46
N HIS A 58 -0.18 6.52 -9.23
CA HIS A 58 -0.27 5.58 -10.34
C HIS A 58 -0.83 4.21 -9.91
N TYR A 59 -0.35 3.65 -8.79
CA TYR A 59 -0.82 2.36 -8.27
C TYR A 59 -2.32 2.36 -7.99
N ASN A 60 -2.85 3.44 -7.40
CA ASN A 60 -4.24 3.51 -6.99
C ASN A 60 -5.19 3.91 -8.13
N THR A 61 -4.75 4.78 -9.05
CA THR A 61 -5.67 5.42 -10.02
C THR A 61 -5.50 4.93 -11.46
N GLU A 62 -4.35 4.37 -11.83
CA GLU A 62 -4.03 4.05 -13.23
C GLU A 62 -3.70 2.58 -13.45
N ARG A 63 -3.01 1.94 -12.50
CA ARG A 63 -2.59 0.54 -12.61
C ARG A 63 -3.79 -0.41 -12.58
N ILE A 64 -4.07 -1.05 -13.72
CA ILE A 64 -5.12 -2.07 -13.82
C ILE A 64 -4.63 -3.38 -13.16
N HIS A 65 -5.38 -3.88 -12.19
CA HIS A 65 -5.07 -5.14 -11.53
C HIS A 65 -5.64 -6.33 -12.32
N THR A 66 -4.78 -7.21 -12.80
CA THR A 66 -5.16 -8.39 -13.61
C THR A 66 -6.20 -9.29 -12.97
N GLY A 67 -6.19 -9.44 -11.64
CA GLY A 67 -7.19 -10.26 -10.92
C GLY A 67 -8.58 -9.63 -10.75
N ILE A 68 -8.71 -8.31 -10.96
CA ILE A 68 -10.00 -7.59 -10.77
C ILE A 68 -10.41 -6.74 -11.98
N GLY A 69 -9.55 -6.61 -13.00
CA GLY A 69 -9.81 -5.87 -14.23
C GLY A 69 -9.96 -4.36 -14.09
N THR A 70 -9.70 -3.79 -12.91
CA THR A 70 -9.91 -2.37 -12.60
C THR A 70 -8.79 -1.82 -11.70
N THR A 71 -8.80 -0.51 -11.44
CA THR A 71 -7.83 0.14 -10.53
C THR A 71 -8.31 0.03 -9.08
N PRO A 72 -7.43 0.07 -8.06
CA PRO A 72 -7.82 -0.10 -6.66
C PRO A 72 -8.92 0.86 -6.18
N THR A 73 -8.85 2.12 -6.60
CA THR A 73 -9.78 3.17 -6.14
C THR A 73 -11.23 2.92 -6.58
N THR A 74 -11.47 2.21 -7.68
CA THR A 74 -12.84 1.93 -8.16
C THR A 74 -13.63 1.05 -7.19
N ARG A 75 -12.97 0.37 -6.25
CA ARG A 75 -13.61 -0.51 -5.27
C ARG A 75 -13.93 0.16 -3.94
N VAL A 76 -13.51 1.41 -3.75
CA VAL A 76 -13.75 2.13 -2.52
C VAL A 76 -15.05 2.91 -2.68
N SER A 77 -16.00 2.74 -1.76
CA SER A 77 -17.21 3.55 -1.76
C SER A 77 -16.86 5.02 -1.46
N PRO A 78 -17.53 6.00 -2.08
CA PRO A 78 -17.46 7.39 -1.62
C PRO A 78 -17.89 7.44 -0.15
N THR A 79 -17.13 8.15 0.67
CA THR A 79 -17.47 8.41 2.08
C THR A 79 -18.45 9.56 2.17
#